data_AF-A0A7S1FJ95-F1
#
_entry.id   AF-A0A7S1FJ95-F1
#
_cell.length_a   1.000
_cell.length_b   1.000
_cell.length_c   1.000
_cell.angle_alpha   90.00
_cell.angle_beta   90.00
_cell.angle_gamma   90.00
#
_symmetry.space_group_name_H-M   'P 1'
#
loop_
_entity.id
_entity.type
_entity.pdbx_description
1 polymer ?
#
loop_
_entity_poly.entity_id
_entity_poly.type
_entity_poly.pdbx_seq_one_letter_code
_entity_poly.pdbx_strand_id
1 'polypeptide(L)'
;EGTEYTLSQLVQLESLNKKKSPQELLARPPPKFVHDLALVVRRTTGFLPSLSEEWPEPRDARLDLLQQIADAVGSALRMDLKFDPADVLKGKEVPRTLLLLQLLAIAAARAAAQHDVKSVPSAQMPISDIPKLLDAMSRSVQAALKHWESIQDVRVPSAASAGEASPTRLDATLLSLQERLEEEIQLRRRHEEKFGDLEKENANNGVVLAQRTADLELCRQAVENSGQKKEELRRQVEVLRAGLLQRARQMDGGEITRVRTELEAVSARMGDGSHKRQILASEVKKLTQQKTEIDTQRESMELEVKRAKLRMAEGLDSGVASQTEEILNLQAEQQQLDVRVATLEEKLRALTEGDEEKQENDLIEEKKTHSSNNDDAQIALQVIVEERDSLREAMDQLWTDKTRVEEELENVTQGYTNLSDRLLENTDVARELEDQLQKYENCLAMLQEHLGKQRSSPGTPPEDPTFLPEKQRSSPGITAEDPVSPVGRDNASSHYSDDDFEEPDDD
;
A
#
# COMPACT_ATOMS: atom_id res chain seq x y z
N GLU A 1 -15.53 8.39 -2.44
CA GLU A 1 -15.89 7.50 -3.56
C GLU A 1 -16.21 6.07 -3.13
N GLY A 2 -15.50 5.48 -2.15
CA GLY A 2 -15.74 4.08 -1.75
C GLY A 2 -17.17 3.74 -1.27
N THR A 3 -17.85 4.58 -0.49
CA THR A 3 -19.16 4.23 0.12
C THR A 3 -20.27 4.03 -0.90
N GLU A 4 -20.32 4.89 -1.91
CA GLU A 4 -21.33 4.82 -2.97
C GLU A 4 -21.15 3.55 -3.78
N TYR A 5 -19.90 3.22 -4.12
CA TYR A 5 -19.55 1.99 -4.83
C TYR A 5 -19.91 0.72 -4.02
N THR A 6 -19.58 0.68 -2.72
CA THR A 6 -19.92 -0.49 -1.88
C THR A 6 -21.44 -0.68 -1.76
N LEU A 7 -22.20 0.42 -1.70
CA LEU A 7 -23.65 0.36 -1.61
C LEU A 7 -24.32 0.02 -2.95
N SER A 8 -23.80 0.54 -4.06
CA SER A 8 -24.35 0.29 -5.40
C SER A 8 -24.20 -1.17 -5.84
N GLN A 9 -23.22 -1.89 -5.30
CA GLN A 9 -23.08 -3.34 -5.52
C GLN A 9 -24.23 -4.17 -4.94
N LEU A 10 -24.95 -3.67 -3.93
CA LEU A 10 -26.03 -4.40 -3.26
C LEU A 10 -27.42 -3.81 -3.49
N VAL A 11 -27.50 -2.51 -3.76
CA VAL A 11 -28.77 -1.76 -3.81
C VAL A 11 -28.72 -0.72 -4.91
N GLN A 12 -29.79 -0.63 -5.72
CA GLN A 12 -29.99 0.47 -6.67
C GLN A 12 -30.34 1.78 -5.92
N LEU A 13 -29.32 2.57 -5.59
CA LEU A 13 -29.44 3.79 -4.78
C LEU A 13 -30.36 4.86 -5.40
N GLU A 14 -30.50 4.88 -6.73
CA GLU A 14 -31.35 5.82 -7.48
C GLU A 14 -32.85 5.67 -7.15
N SER A 15 -33.26 4.51 -6.64
CA SER A 15 -34.66 4.22 -6.30
C SER A 15 -35.14 4.86 -4.99
N LEU A 16 -34.21 5.29 -4.12
CA LEU A 16 -34.50 5.78 -2.76
C LEU A 16 -34.97 7.25 -2.73
N ASN A 17 -34.53 8.09 -3.67
CA ASN A 17 -34.94 9.49 -3.71
C ASN A 17 -34.84 10.10 -5.11
N LYS A 18 -35.98 10.50 -5.68
CA LYS A 18 -36.06 11.10 -7.02
C LYS A 18 -35.58 12.55 -7.10
N LYS A 19 -35.30 13.20 -5.97
CA LYS A 19 -35.06 14.66 -5.89
C LYS A 19 -33.59 15.06 -5.73
N LYS A 20 -32.72 14.16 -5.30
CA LYS A 20 -31.30 14.47 -4.99
C LYS A 20 -30.43 13.32 -5.47
N SER A 21 -29.23 13.63 -5.96
CA SER A 21 -28.28 12.60 -6.36
C SER A 21 -27.83 11.77 -5.14
N PRO A 22 -27.47 10.49 -5.32
CA PRO A 22 -26.91 9.66 -4.26
C PRO A 22 -25.69 10.30 -3.58
N GLN A 23 -24.86 10.98 -4.37
CA GLN A 23 -23.67 11.68 -3.90
C GLN A 23 -24.00 12.85 -2.94
N GLU A 24 -25.05 13.63 -3.23
CA GLU A 24 -25.52 14.71 -2.34
C GLU A 24 -26.09 14.18 -1.02
N LEU A 25 -26.76 13.02 -1.06
CA LEU A 25 -27.29 12.38 0.14
C LEU A 25 -26.18 11.79 1.00
N LEU A 26 -25.14 11.21 0.39
CA LEU A 26 -23.98 10.67 1.12
C LEU A 26 -23.06 11.75 1.68
N ALA A 27 -23.02 12.95 1.10
CA ALA A 27 -22.27 14.08 1.65
C ALA A 27 -22.78 14.51 3.04
N ARG A 28 -24.10 14.39 3.28
CA ARG A 28 -24.71 14.64 4.59
C ARG A 28 -25.97 13.77 4.78
N PRO A 29 -25.83 12.49 5.16
CA PRO A 29 -26.93 11.53 5.17
C PRO A 29 -28.01 11.94 6.18
N PRO A 30 -29.24 12.25 5.72
CA PRO A 30 -30.36 12.47 6.63
C PRO A 30 -30.64 11.20 7.45
N PRO A 31 -31.07 11.29 8.72
CA PRO A 31 -31.35 10.10 9.52
C PRO A 31 -32.38 9.16 8.90
N LYS A 32 -33.40 9.73 8.25
CA LYS A 32 -34.42 8.98 7.52
C LYS A 32 -33.83 8.20 6.34
N PHE A 33 -32.83 8.76 5.65
CA PHE A 33 -32.16 8.09 4.53
C PHE A 33 -31.37 6.85 5.01
N VAL A 34 -30.74 6.91 6.18
CA VAL A 34 -30.03 5.76 6.78
C VAL A 34 -31.02 4.61 7.04
N HIS A 35 -32.22 4.92 7.54
CA HIS A 35 -33.28 3.93 7.75
C HIS A 35 -33.85 3.38 6.44
N ASP A 36 -34.18 4.25 5.49
CA ASP A 36 -34.69 3.84 4.18
C ASP A 36 -33.70 2.89 3.47
N LEU A 37 -32.40 3.20 3.53
CA LEU A 37 -31.33 2.36 3.00
C LEU A 37 -31.25 1.00 3.72
N ALA A 38 -31.33 1.00 5.06
CA ALA A 38 -31.36 -0.24 5.83
C ALA A 38 -32.59 -1.10 5.52
N LEU A 39 -33.75 -0.50 5.24
CA LEU A 39 -34.94 -1.21 4.78
C LEU A 39 -34.77 -1.81 3.39
N VAL A 40 -34.12 -1.10 2.47
CA VAL A 40 -33.85 -1.66 1.15
C VAL A 40 -32.87 -2.82 1.24
N VAL A 41 -31.79 -2.68 2.03
CA VAL A 41 -30.85 -3.79 2.31
C VAL A 41 -31.58 -4.98 2.94
N ARG A 42 -32.51 -4.73 3.86
CA ARG A 42 -33.35 -5.79 4.45
C ARG A 42 -34.19 -6.50 3.40
N ARG A 43 -34.83 -5.76 2.49
CA ARG A 43 -35.66 -6.34 1.42
C ARG A 43 -34.84 -7.15 0.42
N THR A 44 -33.60 -6.73 0.12
CA THR A 44 -32.75 -7.42 -0.87
C THR A 44 -32.00 -8.60 -0.28
N THR A 45 -31.48 -8.49 0.95
CA THR A 45 -30.58 -9.50 1.54
C THR A 45 -31.21 -10.31 2.66
N GLY A 46 -32.36 -9.90 3.19
CA GLY A 46 -32.95 -10.47 4.40
C GLY A 46 -32.22 -10.10 5.70
N PHE A 47 -31.15 -9.29 5.63
CA PHE A 47 -30.42 -8.81 6.79
C PHE A 47 -31.28 -7.84 7.62
N LEU A 48 -31.20 -7.88 8.95
CA LEU A 48 -32.04 -7.09 9.89
C LEU A 48 -33.54 -7.43 9.88
N PRO A 49 -33.96 -8.68 10.17
CA PRO A 49 -35.38 -9.06 10.15
C PRO A 49 -36.22 -8.33 11.20
N SER A 50 -35.60 -7.83 12.29
CA SER A 50 -36.26 -7.13 13.40
C SER A 50 -36.35 -5.62 13.25
N LEU A 51 -35.94 -5.04 12.12
CA LEU A 51 -35.98 -3.59 11.90
C LEU A 51 -37.40 -3.12 11.58
N SER A 52 -37.90 -2.10 12.30
CA SER A 52 -39.21 -1.47 12.03
C SER A 52 -39.29 -0.86 10.62
N GLU A 53 -40.41 -1.08 9.92
CA GLU A 53 -40.68 -0.47 8.60
C GLU A 53 -41.07 1.00 8.69
N GLU A 54 -41.65 1.41 9.82
CA GLU A 54 -42.06 2.79 10.04
C GLU A 54 -40.95 3.61 10.71
N TRP A 55 -40.75 4.83 10.22
CA TRP A 55 -39.82 5.80 10.81
C TRP A 55 -40.45 6.42 12.07
N PRO A 56 -39.86 6.24 13.26
CA PRO A 56 -40.48 6.72 14.50
C PRO A 56 -40.45 8.25 14.61
N GLU A 57 -41.54 8.83 15.11
CA GLU A 57 -41.61 10.25 15.44
C GLU A 57 -40.81 10.65 16.70
N PRO A 58 -40.90 9.92 17.83
CA PRO A 58 -40.21 10.34 19.05
C PRO A 58 -38.69 10.18 18.90
N ARG A 59 -37.95 11.14 19.47
CA ARG A 59 -36.49 11.21 19.37
C ARG A 59 -35.81 9.97 19.93
N ASP A 60 -36.26 9.48 21.08
CA ASP A 60 -35.63 8.35 21.76
C ASP A 60 -35.76 7.06 20.94
N ALA A 61 -36.94 6.81 20.36
CA ALA A 61 -37.14 5.68 19.47
C ALA A 61 -36.30 5.74 18.18
N ARG A 62 -35.92 6.94 17.70
CA ARG A 62 -34.98 7.08 16.58
C ARG A 62 -33.56 6.70 16.99
N LEU A 63 -33.15 7.05 18.21
CA LEU A 63 -31.86 6.66 18.74
C LEU A 63 -31.77 5.14 18.88
N ASP A 64 -32.81 4.53 19.46
CA ASP A 64 -32.89 3.08 19.63
C ASP A 64 -32.85 2.34 18.28
N LEU A 65 -33.57 2.84 17.27
CA LEU A 65 -33.57 2.27 15.93
C LEU A 65 -32.19 2.34 15.27
N LEU A 66 -31.50 3.48 15.35
CA LEU A 66 -30.16 3.62 14.78
C LEU A 66 -29.12 2.77 15.55
N GLN A 67 -29.27 2.66 16.86
CA GLN A 67 -28.44 1.78 17.69
C GLN A 67 -28.66 0.31 17.32
N GLN A 68 -29.91 -0.11 17.12
CA GLN A 68 -30.24 -1.47 16.70
C GLN A 68 -29.55 -1.85 15.37
N ILE A 69 -29.48 -0.92 14.41
CA ILE A 69 -28.76 -1.13 13.15
C ILE A 69 -27.26 -1.33 13.43
N ALA A 70 -26.66 -0.45 14.24
CA ALA A 70 -25.23 -0.53 14.57
C ALA A 70 -24.88 -1.82 15.32
N ASP A 71 -25.68 -2.21 16.33
CA ASP A 71 -25.48 -3.42 17.12
C ASP A 71 -25.58 -4.68 16.25
N ALA A 72 -26.51 -4.70 15.30
CA ALA A 72 -26.65 -5.82 14.37
C ALA A 72 -25.46 -5.93 13.40
N VAL A 73 -24.94 -4.82 12.91
CA VAL A 73 -23.71 -4.80 12.07
C VAL A 73 -22.49 -5.23 12.89
N GLY A 74 -22.33 -4.69 14.10
CA GLY A 74 -21.25 -5.05 15.02
C GLY A 74 -21.28 -6.54 15.39
N SER A 75 -22.47 -7.08 15.67
CA SER A 75 -22.66 -8.51 15.94
C SER A 75 -22.37 -9.39 14.73
N ALA A 76 -22.75 -8.97 13.51
CA ALA A 76 -22.51 -9.73 12.29
C ALA A 76 -21.02 -9.78 11.91
N LEU A 77 -20.29 -8.70 12.13
CA LEU A 77 -18.86 -8.59 11.81
C LEU A 77 -17.94 -8.95 12.98
N ARG A 78 -18.48 -9.12 14.20
CA ARG A 78 -17.73 -9.31 15.45
C ARG A 78 -16.75 -8.17 15.71
N MET A 79 -17.18 -6.95 15.46
CA MET A 79 -16.40 -5.73 15.64
C MET A 79 -17.11 -4.77 16.58
N ASP A 80 -16.34 -4.10 17.43
CA ASP A 80 -16.85 -3.02 18.28
C ASP A 80 -16.89 -1.70 17.48
N LEU A 81 -18.09 -1.19 17.24
CA LEU A 81 -18.32 0.00 16.43
C LEU A 81 -18.43 1.23 17.34
N LYS A 82 -17.47 2.15 17.24
CA LYS A 82 -17.52 3.44 17.93
C LYS A 82 -18.52 4.39 17.25
N PHE A 83 -19.80 4.08 17.36
CA PHE A 83 -20.92 4.78 16.75
C PHE A 83 -21.85 5.36 17.81
N ASP A 84 -22.17 6.66 17.73
CA ASP A 84 -23.15 7.31 18.58
C ASP A 84 -24.38 7.74 17.73
N PRO A 85 -25.58 7.16 17.97
CA PRO A 85 -26.78 7.48 17.21
C PRO A 85 -27.23 8.95 17.38
N ALA A 86 -26.84 9.61 18.48
CA ALA A 86 -27.17 11.01 18.72
C ALA A 86 -26.45 11.96 17.77
N ASP A 87 -25.25 11.59 17.31
CA ASP A 87 -24.49 12.39 16.36
C ASP A 87 -25.06 12.29 14.95
N VAL A 88 -25.58 11.12 14.55
CA VAL A 88 -26.30 10.96 13.28
C VAL A 88 -27.56 11.81 13.23
N LEU A 89 -28.36 11.83 14.30
CA LEU A 89 -29.55 12.70 14.38
C LEU A 89 -29.23 14.19 14.26
N LYS A 90 -28.04 14.60 14.73
CA LYS A 90 -27.56 15.99 14.61
C LYS A 90 -26.84 16.27 13.29
N GLY A 91 -26.61 15.25 12.47
CA GLY A 91 -25.80 15.34 11.24
C GLY A 91 -24.33 15.66 11.53
N LYS A 92 -23.80 15.19 12.67
CA LYS A 92 -22.39 15.21 13.05
C LYS A 92 -21.75 13.85 12.74
N GLU A 93 -20.42 13.79 12.73
CA GLU A 93 -19.67 12.54 12.49
C GLU A 93 -20.10 11.81 11.20
N VAL A 94 -20.27 12.57 10.11
CA VAL A 94 -20.62 12.02 8.77
C VAL A 94 -19.69 10.87 8.36
N PRO A 95 -18.36 10.94 8.55
CA PRO A 95 -17.47 9.83 8.20
C PRO A 95 -17.81 8.53 8.92
N ARG A 96 -18.21 8.59 10.20
CA ARG A 96 -18.61 7.39 10.97
C ARG A 96 -19.94 6.83 10.51
N THR A 97 -20.86 7.71 10.13
CA THR A 97 -22.15 7.31 9.55
C THR A 97 -21.94 6.59 8.21
N LEU A 98 -21.05 7.12 7.35
CA LEU A 98 -20.68 6.48 6.10
C LEU A 98 -19.99 5.13 6.33
N LEU A 99 -19.10 5.04 7.32
CA LEU A 99 -18.47 3.78 7.71
C LEU A 99 -19.52 2.75 8.15
N LEU A 100 -20.50 3.16 8.96
CA LEU A 100 -21.61 2.27 9.34
C LEU A 100 -22.36 1.76 8.11
N LEU A 101 -22.63 2.61 7.11
CA LEU A 101 -23.31 2.21 5.88
C LEU A 101 -22.48 1.24 5.03
N GLN A 102 -21.17 1.45 4.92
CA GLN A 102 -20.26 0.50 4.25
C GLN A 102 -20.25 -0.85 4.96
N LEU A 103 -20.16 -0.84 6.29
CA LEU A 103 -20.15 -2.06 7.09
C LEU A 103 -21.51 -2.76 7.07
N LEU A 104 -22.60 -2.00 6.96
CA LEU A 104 -23.95 -2.55 6.74
C LEU A 104 -24.02 -3.32 5.43
N ALA A 105 -23.48 -2.76 4.34
CA ALA A 105 -23.38 -3.46 3.06
C ALA A 105 -22.57 -4.76 3.18
N ILE A 106 -21.38 -4.69 3.75
CA ILE A 106 -20.51 -5.87 3.92
C ILE A 106 -21.16 -6.93 4.81
N ALA A 107 -21.78 -6.51 5.92
CA ALA A 107 -22.49 -7.41 6.84
C ALA A 107 -23.69 -8.07 6.15
N ALA A 108 -24.44 -7.32 5.34
CA ALA A 108 -25.57 -7.82 4.57
C ALA A 108 -25.14 -8.78 3.46
N ALA A 109 -24.06 -8.48 2.72
CA ALA A 109 -23.49 -9.38 1.72
C ALA A 109 -23.02 -10.71 2.37
N ARG A 110 -22.37 -10.61 3.53
CA ARG A 110 -21.95 -11.78 4.31
C ARG A 110 -23.14 -12.58 4.81
N ALA A 111 -24.19 -11.91 5.28
CA ALA A 111 -25.41 -12.56 5.76
C ALA A 111 -26.19 -13.21 4.62
N ALA A 112 -26.25 -12.58 3.44
CA ALA A 112 -26.84 -13.16 2.23
C ALA A 112 -26.08 -14.44 1.82
N ALA A 113 -24.74 -14.39 1.81
CA ALA A 113 -23.91 -15.56 1.57
C ALA A 113 -24.11 -16.67 2.63
N GLN A 114 -24.42 -16.32 3.88
CA GLN A 114 -24.72 -17.29 4.94
C GLN A 114 -26.16 -17.83 4.90
N HIS A 115 -27.13 -17.06 4.39
CA HIS A 115 -28.50 -17.49 4.22
C HIS A 115 -28.64 -18.48 3.06
N ASP A 116 -27.84 -18.30 2.00
CA ASP A 116 -27.72 -19.27 0.89
C ASP A 116 -27.12 -20.62 1.34
N VAL A 117 -26.40 -20.61 2.48
CA VAL A 117 -25.79 -21.81 3.10
C VAL A 117 -26.76 -22.57 4.03
N LYS A 118 -27.96 -22.03 4.34
CA LYS A 118 -28.98 -22.75 5.14
C LYS A 118 -30.05 -23.48 4.32
N SER A 119 -30.03 -23.38 2.99
CA SER A 119 -30.82 -24.23 2.08
C SER A 119 -30.00 -25.23 1.27
N VAL A 120 -28.69 -25.34 1.47
CA VAL A 120 -27.86 -26.35 0.80
C VAL A 120 -26.79 -26.87 1.77
N PRO A 121 -26.81 -28.17 2.13
CA PRO A 121 -25.72 -28.74 2.93
C PRO A 121 -24.45 -28.84 2.08
N SER A 122 -23.34 -28.49 2.71
CA SER A 122 -21.97 -28.80 2.30
C SER A 122 -21.83 -30.17 1.63
N ALA A 123 -21.45 -30.17 0.35
CA ALA A 123 -20.64 -31.19 -0.32
C ALA A 123 -20.29 -30.62 -1.70
N GLN A 124 -19.02 -30.58 -2.11
CA GLN A 124 -18.52 -31.58 -3.06
C GLN A 124 -19.62 -31.95 -4.08
N MET A 125 -19.57 -31.31 -5.26
CA MET A 125 -20.38 -31.75 -6.39
C MET A 125 -20.09 -33.24 -6.62
N PRO A 126 -21.10 -34.14 -6.54
CA PRO A 126 -20.88 -35.53 -6.89
C PRO A 126 -20.51 -35.59 -8.38
N ILE A 127 -19.47 -36.37 -8.68
CA ILE A 127 -18.93 -36.59 -10.04
C ILE A 127 -20.03 -37.02 -11.03
N SER A 128 -21.19 -37.47 -10.55
CA SER A 128 -22.37 -37.84 -11.33
C SER A 128 -23.12 -36.69 -12.01
N ASP A 129 -22.92 -35.42 -11.59
CA ASP A 129 -23.63 -34.26 -12.19
C ASP A 129 -22.75 -33.41 -13.12
N ILE A 130 -21.44 -33.68 -13.15
CA ILE A 130 -20.51 -33.13 -14.16
C ILE A 130 -20.96 -33.49 -15.58
N PRO A 131 -21.43 -34.72 -15.89
CA PRO A 131 -21.94 -35.05 -17.21
C PRO A 131 -23.15 -34.21 -17.62
N LYS A 132 -24.03 -33.83 -16.67
CA LYS A 132 -25.23 -33.03 -16.97
C LYS A 132 -24.88 -31.57 -17.24
N LEU A 133 -23.89 -31.03 -16.53
CA LEU A 133 -23.34 -29.70 -16.79
C LEU A 133 -22.63 -29.66 -18.15
N LEU A 134 -21.80 -30.67 -18.45
CA LEU A 134 -21.16 -30.80 -19.76
C LEU A 134 -22.19 -30.97 -20.88
N ASP A 135 -23.28 -31.69 -20.64
CA ASP A 135 -24.38 -31.84 -21.60
C ASP A 135 -25.14 -30.53 -21.80
N ALA A 136 -25.36 -29.74 -20.74
CA ALA A 136 -25.99 -28.43 -20.83
C ALA A 136 -25.11 -27.44 -21.61
N MET A 137 -23.80 -27.44 -21.35
CA MET A 137 -22.83 -26.64 -22.09
C MET A 137 -22.69 -27.10 -23.54
N SER A 138 -22.70 -28.41 -23.79
CA SER A 138 -22.67 -28.97 -25.15
C SER A 138 -23.92 -28.58 -25.93
N ARG A 139 -25.10 -28.60 -25.29
CA ARG A 139 -26.36 -28.15 -25.91
C ARG A 139 -26.37 -26.65 -26.19
N SER A 140 -25.83 -25.81 -25.30
CA SER A 140 -25.73 -24.37 -25.56
C SER A 140 -24.74 -24.05 -26.67
N VAL A 141 -23.61 -24.77 -26.74
CA VAL A 141 -22.63 -24.63 -27.82
C VAL A 141 -23.20 -25.14 -29.16
N GLN A 142 -23.92 -26.27 -29.16
CA GLN A 142 -24.60 -26.79 -30.35
C GLN A 142 -25.75 -25.89 -30.82
N ALA A 143 -26.49 -25.27 -29.90
CA ALA A 143 -27.52 -24.29 -30.24
C ALA A 143 -26.91 -23.02 -30.84
N ALA A 144 -25.79 -22.55 -30.30
CA ALA A 144 -25.03 -21.44 -30.85
C ALA A 144 -24.44 -21.78 -32.24
N LEU A 145 -23.93 -22.99 -32.43
CA LEU A 145 -23.42 -23.49 -33.73
C LEU A 145 -24.54 -23.61 -34.77
N LYS A 146 -25.71 -24.14 -34.42
CA LYS A 146 -26.87 -24.19 -35.32
C LYS A 146 -27.39 -22.80 -35.69
N HIS A 147 -27.36 -21.88 -34.73
CA HIS A 147 -27.71 -20.48 -34.98
C HIS A 147 -26.69 -19.83 -35.93
N TRP A 148 -25.41 -20.20 -35.83
CA TRP A 148 -24.34 -19.73 -36.71
C TRP A 148 -24.44 -20.33 -38.12
N GLU A 149 -24.74 -21.63 -38.26
CA GLU A 149 -25.03 -22.29 -39.55
C GLU A 149 -26.26 -21.69 -40.23
N SER A 150 -27.33 -21.43 -39.46
CA SER A 150 -28.54 -20.77 -39.99
C SER A 150 -28.29 -19.33 -40.48
N ILE A 151 -27.26 -18.65 -39.95
CA ILE A 151 -26.85 -17.31 -40.42
C ILE A 151 -25.95 -17.42 -41.66
N GLN A 152 -25.16 -18.49 -41.79
CA GLN A 152 -24.36 -18.75 -42.99
C GLN A 152 -25.22 -19.15 -44.21
N ASP A 153 -26.29 -19.94 -44.01
CA ASP A 153 -27.21 -20.33 -45.10
C ASP A 153 -28.01 -19.14 -45.68
N VAL A 154 -28.20 -18.06 -44.92
CA VAL A 154 -28.84 -16.83 -45.40
C VAL A 154 -27.87 -15.95 -46.22
N ARG A 155 -26.56 -16.21 -46.13
CA ARG A 155 -25.52 -15.40 -46.81
C ARG A 155 -24.95 -16.06 -48.06
N VAL A 156 -25.37 -17.28 -48.42
CA VAL A 156 -25.11 -17.88 -49.74
C VAL A 156 -26.27 -17.48 -50.66
N PRO A 157 -26.04 -16.68 -51.72
CA PRO A 157 -27.08 -16.41 -52.70
C PRO A 157 -27.50 -17.73 -53.34
N SER A 158 -28.78 -18.10 -53.18
CA SER A 158 -29.38 -19.24 -53.86
C SER A 158 -29.19 -19.08 -55.38
N ALA A 159 -28.29 -19.90 -55.95
CA ALA A 159 -28.04 -20.01 -57.38
C ALA A 159 -29.17 -20.78 -58.07
N ALA A 160 -30.39 -20.26 -57.98
CA ALA A 160 -31.58 -20.81 -58.61
C ALA A 160 -32.23 -19.76 -59.53
N SER A 161 -31.47 -19.24 -60.50
CA SER A 161 -32.00 -18.62 -61.72
C SER A 161 -30.84 -18.18 -62.61
N ALA A 162 -30.98 -18.47 -63.91
CA ALA A 162 -30.14 -18.06 -65.03
C ALA A 162 -28.81 -18.80 -65.23
N GLY A 163 -28.71 -19.47 -66.38
CA GLY A 163 -27.53 -20.15 -66.87
C GLY A 163 -26.35 -19.21 -67.15
N GLU A 164 -25.20 -19.84 -67.38
CA GLU A 164 -23.85 -19.27 -67.56
C GLU A 164 -23.04 -19.08 -66.26
N ALA A 165 -22.67 -20.21 -65.65
CA ALA A 165 -21.58 -20.26 -64.69
C ALA A 165 -20.24 -20.18 -65.45
N SER A 166 -19.65 -18.98 -65.54
CA SER A 166 -18.27 -18.81 -66.00
C SER A 166 -17.28 -19.39 -64.96
N PRO A 167 -16.27 -20.19 -65.36
CA PRO A 167 -15.27 -20.81 -64.47
C PRO A 167 -14.58 -19.83 -63.52
N THR A 168 -14.33 -18.61 -64.00
CA THR A 168 -13.64 -17.53 -63.29
C THR A 168 -14.33 -17.06 -62.01
N ARG A 169 -15.65 -17.23 -61.87
CA ARG A 169 -16.37 -16.80 -60.67
C ARG A 169 -16.22 -17.79 -59.51
N LEU A 170 -16.12 -19.09 -59.81
CA LEU A 170 -15.85 -20.12 -58.82
C LEU A 170 -14.40 -20.04 -58.33
N ASP A 171 -13.47 -19.79 -59.25
CA ASP A 171 -12.05 -19.61 -58.91
C ASP A 171 -11.83 -18.38 -58.00
N ALA A 172 -12.53 -17.28 -58.26
CA ALA A 172 -12.48 -16.10 -57.39
C ALA A 172 -13.04 -16.38 -55.98
N THR A 173 -14.13 -17.16 -55.87
CA THR A 173 -14.66 -17.53 -54.56
C THR A 173 -13.73 -18.49 -53.80
N LEU A 174 -13.07 -19.42 -54.50
CA LEU A 174 -12.10 -20.34 -53.89
C LEU A 174 -10.88 -19.57 -53.35
N LEU A 175 -10.37 -18.59 -54.10
CA LEU A 175 -9.27 -17.73 -53.65
C LEU A 175 -9.66 -16.93 -52.40
N SER A 176 -10.86 -16.33 -52.37
CA SER A 176 -11.33 -15.58 -51.19
C SER A 176 -11.53 -16.47 -49.94
N LEU A 177 -11.95 -17.72 -50.12
CA LEU A 177 -12.08 -18.68 -49.03
C LEU A 177 -10.71 -19.14 -48.54
N GLN A 178 -9.75 -19.29 -49.45
CA GLN A 178 -8.37 -19.65 -49.11
C GLN A 178 -7.67 -18.52 -48.34
N GLU A 179 -7.81 -17.27 -48.78
CA GLU A 179 -7.29 -16.08 -48.07
C GLU A 179 -7.90 -15.97 -46.66
N ARG A 180 -9.22 -16.15 -46.54
CA ARG A 180 -9.90 -16.13 -45.24
C ARG A 180 -9.48 -17.26 -44.31
N LEU A 181 -9.20 -18.45 -44.85
CA LEU A 181 -8.66 -19.57 -44.08
C LEU A 181 -7.23 -19.28 -43.58
N GLU A 182 -6.39 -18.68 -44.43
CA GLU A 182 -5.02 -18.27 -44.06
C GLU A 182 -5.03 -17.19 -42.97
N GLU A 183 -5.94 -16.21 -43.06
CA GLU A 183 -6.15 -15.19 -42.02
C GLU A 183 -6.61 -15.82 -40.69
N GLU A 184 -7.53 -16.77 -40.73
CA GLU A 184 -8.00 -17.43 -39.51
C GLU A 184 -6.90 -18.27 -38.85
N ILE A 185 -6.07 -18.95 -39.64
CA ILE A 185 -4.88 -19.68 -39.14
C ILE A 185 -3.89 -18.70 -38.50
N GLN A 186 -3.63 -17.55 -39.13
CA GLN A 186 -2.77 -16.50 -38.57
C GLN A 186 -3.32 -15.96 -37.25
N LEU A 187 -4.63 -15.71 -37.18
CA LEU A 187 -5.28 -15.21 -35.97
C LEU A 187 -5.18 -16.23 -34.83
N ARG A 188 -5.46 -17.50 -35.12
CA ARG A 188 -5.34 -18.60 -34.14
C ARG A 188 -3.92 -18.73 -33.62
N ARG A 189 -2.90 -18.61 -34.47
CA ARG A 189 -1.49 -18.64 -34.04
C ARG A 189 -1.17 -17.49 -33.08
N ARG A 190 -1.62 -16.27 -33.37
CA ARG A 190 -1.43 -15.11 -32.46
C ARG A 190 -2.16 -15.30 -31.13
N HIS A 191 -3.35 -15.90 -31.14
CA HIS A 191 -4.07 -16.21 -29.91
C HIS A 191 -3.36 -17.29 -29.09
N GLU A 192 -2.82 -18.33 -29.74
CA GLU A 192 -2.06 -19.40 -29.08
C GLU A 192 -0.75 -18.88 -28.48
N GLU A 193 -0.04 -17.99 -29.19
CA GLU A 193 1.15 -17.29 -28.67
C GLU A 193 0.81 -16.45 -27.43
N LYS A 194 -0.24 -15.62 -27.50
CA LYS A 194 -0.71 -14.82 -26.35
C LYS A 194 -1.10 -15.69 -25.16
N PHE A 195 -1.78 -16.81 -25.43
CA PHE A 195 -2.16 -17.74 -24.37
C PHE A 195 -0.94 -18.38 -23.71
N GLY A 196 0.05 -18.78 -24.51
CA GLY A 196 1.31 -19.32 -23.99
C GLY A 196 2.12 -18.31 -23.17
N ASP A 197 2.09 -17.03 -23.53
CA ASP A 197 2.76 -15.98 -22.76
C ASP A 197 2.04 -15.69 -21.44
N LEU A 198 0.70 -15.67 -21.44
CA LEU A 198 -0.09 -15.58 -20.22
C LEU A 198 0.10 -16.80 -19.29
N GLU A 199 0.23 -18.00 -19.85
CA GLU A 199 0.54 -19.21 -19.07
C GLU A 199 1.91 -19.11 -18.39
N LYS A 200 2.93 -18.61 -19.09
CA LYS A 200 4.27 -18.37 -18.51
C LYS A 200 4.23 -17.29 -17.43
N GLU A 201 3.51 -16.20 -17.66
CA GLU A 201 3.36 -15.12 -16.68
C GLU A 201 2.66 -15.63 -15.42
N ASN A 202 1.59 -16.42 -15.57
CA ASN A 202 0.88 -17.02 -14.46
C ASN A 202 1.77 -18.02 -13.69
N ALA A 203 2.60 -18.80 -14.38
CA ALA A 203 3.58 -19.68 -13.75
C ALA A 203 4.64 -18.88 -12.95
N ASN A 204 5.15 -17.78 -13.51
CA ASN A 204 6.10 -16.89 -12.83
C ASN A 204 5.47 -16.24 -11.60
N ASN A 205 4.25 -15.72 -11.72
CA ASN A 205 3.51 -15.16 -10.60
C ASN A 205 3.26 -16.21 -9.51
N GLY A 206 2.98 -17.46 -9.88
CA GLY A 206 2.88 -18.58 -8.94
C GLY A 206 4.16 -18.82 -8.14
N VAL A 207 5.33 -18.75 -8.79
CA VAL A 207 6.63 -18.88 -8.11
C VAL A 207 6.87 -17.72 -7.14
N VAL A 208 6.60 -16.48 -7.57
CA VAL A 208 6.76 -15.29 -6.73
C VAL A 208 5.83 -15.35 -5.50
N LEU A 209 4.57 -15.75 -5.68
CA LEU A 209 3.63 -15.91 -4.57
C LEU A 209 4.09 -17.01 -3.59
N ALA A 210 4.60 -18.14 -4.10
CA ALA A 210 5.16 -19.19 -3.26
C ALA A 210 6.35 -18.70 -2.42
N GLN A 211 7.25 -17.93 -3.04
CA GLN A 211 8.40 -17.33 -2.36
C GLN A 211 7.97 -16.34 -1.28
N ARG A 212 7.06 -15.41 -1.61
CA ARG A 212 6.53 -14.43 -0.64
C ARG A 212 5.80 -15.12 0.52
N THR A 213 5.09 -16.22 0.25
CA THR A 213 4.43 -17.01 1.30
C THR A 213 5.44 -17.66 2.23
N ALA A 214 6.54 -18.20 1.70
CA ALA A 214 7.63 -18.76 2.49
C ALA A 214 8.33 -17.69 3.35
N ASP A 215 8.57 -16.49 2.80
CA ASP A 215 9.17 -15.37 3.53
C ASP A 215 8.26 -14.91 4.68
N LEU A 216 6.94 -14.82 4.45
CA LEU A 216 5.98 -14.49 5.49
C LEU A 216 5.94 -15.54 6.62
N GLU A 217 6.07 -16.82 6.28
CA GLU A 217 6.16 -17.91 7.26
C GLU A 217 7.42 -17.77 8.14
N LEU A 218 8.57 -17.44 7.54
CA LEU A 218 9.82 -17.17 8.25
C LEU A 218 9.72 -15.95 9.17
N CYS A 219 9.15 -14.84 8.69
CA CYS A 219 8.91 -13.65 9.50
C CYS A 219 7.97 -13.96 10.67
N ARG A 220 6.91 -14.75 10.44
CA ARG A 220 5.97 -15.16 11.49
C ARG A 220 6.66 -15.98 12.57
N GLN A 221 7.50 -16.95 12.18
CA GLN A 221 8.29 -17.75 13.13
C GLN A 221 9.28 -16.88 13.93
N ALA A 222 9.93 -15.91 13.29
CA ALA A 222 10.83 -14.98 13.98
C ALA A 222 10.10 -14.13 15.04
N VAL A 223 8.90 -13.62 14.71
CA VAL A 223 8.05 -12.89 15.66
C VAL A 223 7.61 -13.78 16.81
N GLU A 224 7.25 -15.04 16.55
CA GLU A 224 6.87 -16.01 17.58
C GLU A 224 8.04 -16.31 18.53
N ASN A 225 9.23 -16.55 18.00
CA ASN A 225 10.45 -16.77 18.79
C ASN A 225 10.81 -15.55 19.66
N SER A 226 10.69 -14.33 19.10
CA SER A 226 10.89 -13.09 19.84
C SER A 226 9.85 -12.91 20.96
N GLY A 227 8.59 -13.26 20.68
CA GLY A 227 7.50 -13.30 21.66
C GLY A 227 7.81 -14.24 22.83
N GLN A 228 8.20 -15.47 22.54
CA GLN A 228 8.59 -16.47 23.55
C GLN A 228 9.78 -15.98 24.40
N LYS A 229 10.80 -15.39 23.77
CA LYS A 229 11.95 -14.80 24.50
C LYS A 229 11.52 -13.66 25.43
N LYS A 230 10.60 -12.80 24.97
CA LYS A 230 10.04 -11.70 25.78
C LYS A 230 9.22 -12.24 26.96
N GLU A 231 8.46 -13.30 26.76
CA GLU A 231 7.71 -13.96 27.85
C GLU A 231 8.63 -14.60 28.89
N GLU A 232 9.67 -15.32 28.46
CA GLU A 232 10.64 -15.89 29.41
C GLU A 232 11.37 -14.80 30.19
N LEU A 233 11.78 -13.70 29.55
CA LEU A 233 12.36 -12.55 30.24
C LEU A 233 11.39 -11.92 31.25
N ARG A 234 10.10 -11.78 30.89
CA ARG A 234 9.06 -11.30 31.82
C ARG A 234 8.93 -12.23 33.03
N ARG A 235 8.94 -13.54 32.81
CA ARG A 235 8.89 -14.55 33.87
C ARG A 235 10.11 -14.46 34.79
N GLN A 236 11.31 -14.27 34.24
CA GLN A 236 12.54 -14.06 35.02
C GLN A 236 12.46 -12.79 35.87
N VAL A 237 11.98 -11.67 35.29
CA VAL A 237 11.78 -10.42 36.01
C VAL A 237 10.75 -10.59 37.14
N GLU A 238 9.67 -11.33 36.91
CA GLU A 238 8.67 -11.63 37.95
C GLU A 238 9.24 -12.47 39.09
N VAL A 239 10.04 -13.50 38.78
CA VAL A 239 10.74 -14.30 39.79
C VAL A 239 11.69 -13.43 40.61
N LEU A 240 12.48 -12.56 39.97
CA LEU A 240 13.37 -11.62 40.67
C LEU A 240 12.60 -10.63 41.54
N ARG A 241 11.50 -10.09 41.02
CA ARG A 241 10.62 -9.17 41.76
C ARG A 241 9.98 -9.85 42.97
N ALA A 242 9.48 -11.07 42.80
CA ALA A 242 8.93 -11.88 43.88
C ALA A 242 10.00 -12.19 44.93
N GLY A 243 11.20 -12.57 44.51
CA GLY A 243 12.34 -12.83 45.41
C GLY A 243 12.78 -11.58 46.18
N LEU A 244 12.81 -10.42 45.54
CA LEU A 244 13.09 -9.13 46.21
C LEU A 244 12.00 -8.75 47.20
N LEU A 245 10.72 -8.92 46.84
CA LEU A 245 9.60 -8.66 47.74
C LEU A 245 9.59 -9.63 48.93
N GLN A 246 9.93 -10.90 48.70
CA GLN A 246 10.04 -11.90 49.77
C GLN A 246 11.17 -11.55 50.72
N ARG A 247 12.36 -11.18 50.21
CA ARG A 247 13.46 -10.68 51.04
C ARG A 247 13.09 -9.42 51.79
N ALA A 248 12.42 -8.46 51.14
CA ALA A 248 11.97 -7.23 51.78
C ALA A 248 10.93 -7.47 52.89
N ARG A 249 10.11 -8.52 52.78
CA ARG A 249 9.17 -8.95 53.83
C ARG A 249 9.83 -9.73 54.96
N GLN A 250 10.93 -10.41 54.68
CA GLN A 250 11.72 -11.16 55.66
C GLN A 250 12.69 -10.27 56.42
N MET A 251 13.11 -9.15 55.83
CA MET A 251 13.87 -8.14 56.54
C MET A 251 12.98 -7.42 57.54
N ASP A 252 13.20 -7.67 58.82
CA ASP A 252 12.64 -6.85 59.89
C ASP A 252 13.10 -5.39 59.73
N GLY A 253 12.30 -4.44 60.21
CA GLY A 253 12.69 -3.01 60.21
C GLY A 253 14.06 -2.77 60.86
N GLY A 254 14.47 -3.66 61.78
CA GLY A 254 15.80 -3.70 62.39
C GLY A 254 16.93 -4.05 61.42
N GLU A 255 16.73 -4.98 60.48
CA GLU A 255 17.72 -5.32 59.45
C GLU A 255 17.83 -4.21 58.40
N ILE A 256 16.73 -3.55 58.05
CA ILE A 256 16.76 -2.36 57.18
C ILE A 256 17.55 -1.22 57.84
N THR A 257 17.33 -0.96 59.13
CA THR A 257 18.16 0.01 59.86
C THR A 257 19.61 -0.43 59.97
N ARG A 258 19.88 -1.74 60.12
CA ARG A 258 21.23 -2.28 60.18
C ARG A 258 21.95 -2.13 58.85
N VAL A 259 21.34 -2.52 57.73
CA VAL A 259 21.90 -2.36 56.38
C VAL A 259 22.07 -0.88 56.06
N ARG A 260 21.17 0.00 56.50
CA ARG A 260 21.33 1.45 56.37
C ARG A 260 22.52 1.97 57.18
N THR A 261 22.68 1.53 58.43
CA THR A 261 23.86 1.89 59.24
C THR A 261 25.15 1.29 58.69
N GLU A 262 25.10 0.10 58.10
CA GLU A 262 26.23 -0.53 57.43
C GLU A 262 26.58 0.22 56.13
N LEU A 263 25.59 0.69 55.36
CA LEU A 263 25.78 1.51 54.17
C LEU A 263 26.31 2.92 54.52
N GLU A 264 25.78 3.54 55.57
CA GLU A 264 26.32 4.80 56.12
C GLU A 264 27.75 4.60 56.65
N ALA A 265 28.05 3.46 57.29
CA ALA A 265 29.40 3.11 57.70
C ALA A 265 30.34 2.79 56.52
N VAL A 266 29.84 2.22 55.42
CA VAL A 266 30.61 1.99 54.18
C VAL A 266 30.84 3.31 53.45
N SER A 267 29.84 4.18 53.39
CA SER A 267 29.96 5.54 52.85
C SER A 267 30.95 6.38 53.68
N ALA A 268 30.92 6.27 55.00
CA ALA A 268 31.92 6.87 55.89
C ALA A 268 33.31 6.28 55.65
N ARG A 269 33.45 4.96 55.49
CA ARG A 269 34.73 4.31 55.13
C ARG A 269 35.25 4.72 53.75
N MET A 270 34.38 4.98 52.78
CA MET A 270 34.73 5.51 51.46
C MET A 270 35.18 6.97 51.55
N GLY A 271 34.51 7.77 52.38
CA GLY A 271 34.92 9.13 52.75
C GLY A 271 36.29 9.16 53.44
N ASP A 272 36.52 8.25 54.39
CA ASP A 272 37.82 8.02 55.02
C ASP A 272 38.86 7.55 54.00
N GLY A 273 38.47 6.76 53.00
CA GLY A 273 39.33 6.38 51.88
C GLY A 273 39.74 7.59 51.04
N SER A 274 38.83 8.54 50.81
CA SER A 274 39.13 9.82 50.17
C SER A 274 40.06 10.68 51.02
N HIS A 275 39.84 10.74 52.33
CA HIS A 275 40.70 11.46 53.26
C HIS A 275 42.10 10.84 53.34
N LYS A 276 42.19 9.50 53.39
CA LYS A 276 43.44 8.75 53.31
C LYS A 276 44.17 8.97 51.98
N ARG A 277 43.46 9.00 50.84
CA ARG A 277 44.05 9.36 49.53
C ARG A 277 44.60 10.78 49.54
N GLN A 278 43.91 11.73 50.16
CA GLN A 278 44.37 13.11 50.28
C GLN A 278 45.59 13.23 51.20
N ILE A 279 45.63 12.49 52.31
CA ILE A 279 46.79 12.38 53.20
C ILE A 279 47.96 11.75 52.44
N LEU A 280 47.75 10.63 51.74
CA LEU A 280 48.76 9.96 50.93
C LEU A 280 49.27 10.88 49.81
N ALA A 281 48.41 11.64 49.14
CA ALA A 281 48.84 12.62 48.13
C ALA A 281 49.71 13.74 48.75
N SER A 282 49.37 14.20 49.95
CA SER A 282 50.17 15.18 50.69
C SER A 282 51.52 14.60 51.15
N GLU A 283 51.55 13.30 51.46
CA GLU A 283 52.74 12.58 51.88
C GLU A 283 53.65 12.25 50.69
N VAL A 284 53.08 11.87 49.54
CA VAL A 284 53.79 11.77 48.26
C VAL A 284 54.43 13.11 47.92
N LYS A 285 53.69 14.22 48.02
CA LYS A 285 54.25 15.56 47.78
C LYS A 285 55.42 15.89 48.72
N LYS A 286 55.30 15.54 50.01
CA LYS A 286 56.40 15.69 50.99
C LYS A 286 57.60 14.81 50.65
N LEU A 287 57.37 13.55 50.26
CA LEU A 287 58.42 12.61 49.88
C LEU A 287 59.13 13.05 48.59
N THR A 288 58.39 13.57 47.60
CA THR A 288 58.96 14.16 46.39
C THR A 288 59.83 15.37 46.74
N GLN A 289 59.37 16.23 47.64
CA GLN A 289 60.14 17.38 48.11
C GLN A 289 61.40 16.95 48.89
N GLN A 290 61.29 15.96 49.78
CA GLN A 290 62.43 15.38 50.48
C GLN A 290 63.43 14.74 49.51
N LYS A 291 62.95 14.06 48.46
CA LYS A 291 63.81 13.52 47.41
C LYS A 291 64.62 14.63 46.75
N THR A 292 63.97 15.72 46.32
CA THR A 292 64.69 16.85 45.71
C THR A 292 65.70 17.49 46.66
N GLU A 293 65.40 17.59 47.95
CA GLU A 293 66.31 18.15 48.96
C GLU A 293 67.52 17.23 49.20
N ILE A 294 67.28 15.92 49.30
CA ILE A 294 68.33 14.90 49.37
C ILE A 294 69.23 14.92 48.13
N ASP A 295 68.64 15.04 46.94
CA ASP A 295 69.40 15.11 45.69
C ASP A 295 70.29 16.37 45.67
N THR A 296 69.80 17.52 46.14
CA THR A 296 70.63 18.72 46.28
C THR A 296 71.74 18.59 47.34
N GLN A 297 71.46 17.90 48.45
CA GLN A 297 72.47 17.62 49.48
C GLN A 297 73.54 16.67 48.95
N ARG A 298 73.15 15.62 48.23
CA ARG A 298 74.05 14.69 47.55
C ARG A 298 74.96 15.43 46.57
N GLU A 299 74.40 16.29 45.72
CA GLU A 299 75.17 17.12 44.80
C GLU A 299 76.18 18.02 45.54
N SER A 300 75.79 18.62 46.67
CA SER A 300 76.71 19.43 47.49
C SER A 300 77.84 18.61 48.12
N MET A 301 77.54 17.43 48.69
CA MET A 301 78.54 16.56 49.28
C MET A 301 79.47 16.00 48.21
N GLU A 302 78.96 15.67 47.03
CA GLU A 302 79.79 15.22 45.91
C GLU A 302 80.78 16.31 45.48
N LEU A 303 80.34 17.57 45.45
CA LEU A 303 81.21 18.73 45.20
C LEU A 303 82.25 18.93 46.31
N GLU A 304 81.89 18.73 47.58
CA GLU A 304 82.84 18.80 48.71
C GLU A 304 83.87 17.68 48.67
N VAL A 305 83.45 16.44 48.41
CA VAL A 305 84.35 15.30 48.21
C VAL A 305 85.29 15.55 47.03
N LYS A 306 84.78 16.10 45.91
CA LYS A 306 85.62 16.52 44.76
C LYS A 306 86.63 17.60 45.16
N ARG A 307 86.22 18.61 45.95
CA ARG A 307 87.12 19.67 46.46
C ARG A 307 88.15 19.14 47.46
N ALA A 308 87.78 18.22 48.34
CA ALA A 308 88.69 17.61 49.32
C ALA A 308 89.73 16.70 48.63
N LYS A 309 89.30 15.91 47.64
CA LYS A 309 90.20 15.10 46.80
C LYS A 309 91.20 15.97 46.01
N LEU A 310 90.76 17.11 45.47
CA LEU A 310 91.65 18.08 44.81
C LEU A 310 92.66 18.70 45.78
N ARG A 311 92.22 19.12 46.98
CA ARG A 311 93.11 19.64 48.04
C ARG A 311 94.16 18.62 48.48
N MET A 312 93.78 17.34 48.60
CA MET A 312 94.72 16.24 48.86
C MET A 312 95.71 16.01 47.72
N ALA A 313 95.26 16.11 46.46
CA ALA A 313 96.12 15.94 45.27
C ALA A 313 97.10 17.11 45.07
N GLU A 314 96.75 18.32 45.49
CA GLU A 314 97.60 19.52 45.44
C GLU A 314 98.63 19.60 46.60
N GLY A 315 98.60 18.65 47.55
CA GLY A 315 99.62 18.53 48.60
C GLY A 315 99.63 19.67 49.62
N LEU A 316 98.50 20.37 49.80
CA LEU A 316 98.41 21.61 50.57
C LEU A 316 98.19 21.45 52.09
N ASP A 317 98.00 20.24 52.64
CA ASP A 317 97.64 20.08 54.06
C ASP A 317 98.14 18.79 54.73
N SER A 318 98.63 18.90 55.98
CA SER A 318 99.52 17.90 56.64
C SER A 318 98.85 16.95 57.67
N GLY A 319 97.51 16.82 57.67
CA GLY A 319 96.74 16.02 58.64
C GLY A 319 95.96 14.84 58.04
N VAL A 320 96.64 13.74 57.71
CA VAL A 320 96.12 12.68 56.82
C VAL A 320 95.09 11.72 57.45
N ALA A 321 95.10 11.53 58.78
CA ALA A 321 94.29 10.48 59.45
C ALA A 321 92.84 10.90 59.79
N SER A 322 92.63 12.15 60.24
CA SER A 322 91.28 12.64 60.58
C SER A 322 90.40 12.87 59.34
N GLN A 323 91.03 13.17 58.20
CA GLN A 323 90.33 13.49 56.95
C GLN A 323 89.90 12.24 56.17
N THR A 324 90.59 11.12 56.35
CA THR A 324 90.22 9.84 55.72
C THR A 324 88.95 9.25 56.34
N GLU A 325 88.76 9.43 57.65
CA GLU A 325 87.55 9.01 58.36
C GLU A 325 86.32 9.85 57.95
N GLU A 326 86.50 11.16 57.76
CA GLU A 326 85.46 12.08 57.29
C GLU A 326 85.00 11.74 55.86
N ILE A 327 85.94 11.43 54.95
CA ILE A 327 85.62 10.97 53.59
C ILE A 327 84.87 9.65 53.59
N LEU A 328 85.23 8.72 54.49
CA LEU A 328 84.57 7.42 54.59
C LEU A 328 83.12 7.56 55.09
N ASN A 329 82.90 8.44 56.07
CA ASN A 329 81.57 8.75 56.59
C ASN A 329 80.68 9.42 55.53
N LEU A 330 81.22 10.40 54.78
CA LEU A 330 80.50 11.05 53.68
C LEU A 330 80.15 10.06 52.55
N GLN A 331 81.02 9.07 52.27
CA GLN A 331 80.72 8.00 51.31
C GLN A 331 79.62 7.05 51.80
N ALA A 332 79.60 6.71 53.09
CA ALA A 332 78.57 5.87 53.67
C ALA A 332 77.21 6.58 53.67
N GLU A 333 77.17 7.88 53.97
CA GLU A 333 75.96 8.70 53.92
C GLU A 333 75.45 8.85 52.49
N GLN A 334 76.35 9.06 51.51
CA GLN A 334 76.00 9.05 50.08
C GLN A 334 75.36 7.72 49.64
N GLN A 335 75.90 6.58 50.05
CA GLN A 335 75.31 5.26 49.74
C GLN A 335 73.93 5.05 50.36
N GLN A 336 73.69 5.58 51.57
CA GLN A 336 72.37 5.48 52.20
C GLN A 336 71.32 6.32 51.46
N LEU A 337 71.69 7.52 50.99
CA LEU A 337 70.81 8.35 50.17
C LEU A 337 70.49 7.68 48.82
N ASP A 338 71.47 7.02 48.19
CA ASP A 338 71.28 6.32 46.92
C ASP A 338 70.26 5.16 47.03
N VAL A 339 70.33 4.35 48.09
CA VAL A 339 69.36 3.26 48.32
C VAL A 339 67.95 3.81 48.56
N ARG A 340 67.84 4.95 49.26
CA ARG A 340 66.55 5.59 49.55
C ARG A 340 65.92 6.22 48.30
N VAL A 341 66.72 6.80 47.41
CA VAL A 341 66.26 7.30 46.11
C VAL A 341 65.75 6.14 45.25
N ALA A 342 66.50 5.05 45.14
CA ALA A 342 66.11 3.88 44.35
C ALA A 342 64.77 3.27 44.80
N THR A 343 64.55 3.16 46.11
CA THR A 343 63.29 2.61 46.66
C THR A 343 62.09 3.53 46.47
N LEU A 344 62.28 4.86 46.41
CA LEU A 344 61.21 5.80 46.08
C LEU A 344 60.88 5.79 44.59
N GLU A 345 61.87 5.62 43.72
CA GLU A 345 61.68 5.50 42.28
C GLU A 345 60.89 4.24 41.90
N GLU A 346 61.17 3.10 42.54
CA GLU A 346 60.45 1.85 42.30
C GLU A 346 58.97 1.95 42.71
N LYS A 347 58.66 2.61 43.83
CA LYS A 347 57.27 2.84 44.26
C LYS A 347 56.50 3.78 43.34
N LEU A 348 57.16 4.81 42.82
CA LEU A 348 56.54 5.72 41.85
C LEU A 348 56.24 4.99 40.54
N ARG A 349 57.18 4.18 40.05
CA ARG A 349 57.03 3.40 38.82
C ARG A 349 55.86 2.41 38.89
N ALA A 350 55.74 1.68 40.00
CA ALA A 350 54.66 0.71 40.19
C ALA A 350 53.25 1.36 40.24
N LEU A 351 53.14 2.60 40.71
CA LEU A 351 51.87 3.33 40.75
C LEU A 351 51.49 3.87 39.36
N THR A 352 52.45 4.34 38.57
CA THR A 352 52.18 4.86 37.22
C THR A 352 51.80 3.76 36.24
N GLU A 353 52.51 2.62 36.25
CA GLU A 353 52.24 1.50 35.33
C GLU A 353 50.82 0.91 35.56
N GLY A 354 50.39 0.79 36.82
CA GLY A 354 49.06 0.24 37.14
C GLY A 354 47.87 1.15 36.84
N ASP A 355 48.08 2.46 36.67
CA ASP A 355 47.05 3.40 36.23
C ASP A 355 47.01 3.50 34.69
N GLU A 356 48.15 3.43 34.02
CA GLU A 356 48.25 3.38 32.55
C GLU A 356 47.55 2.13 31.97
N GLU A 357 47.79 0.95 32.54
CA GLU A 357 47.13 -0.29 32.09
C GLU A 357 45.60 -0.25 32.24
N LYS A 358 45.09 0.39 33.29
CA LYS A 358 43.63 0.53 33.47
C LYS A 358 43.05 1.50 32.44
N GLN A 359 43.71 2.63 32.23
CA GLN A 359 43.28 3.62 31.25
C GLN A 359 43.28 3.03 29.83
N GLU A 360 44.28 2.22 29.48
CA GLU A 360 44.33 1.52 28.19
C GLU A 360 43.14 0.56 28.02
N ASN A 361 42.83 -0.25 29.05
CA ASN A 361 41.70 -1.17 29.01
C ASN A 361 40.35 -0.45 28.87
N ASP A 362 40.15 0.65 29.61
CA ASP A 362 38.95 1.47 29.52
C ASP A 362 38.76 2.04 28.10
N LEU A 363 39.84 2.54 27.48
CA LEU A 363 39.81 3.06 26.11
C LEU A 363 39.52 1.96 25.06
N ILE A 364 40.01 0.74 25.27
CA ILE A 364 39.71 -0.40 24.40
C ILE A 364 38.23 -0.77 24.48
N GLU A 365 37.65 -0.79 25.69
CA GLU A 365 36.23 -1.07 25.89
C GLU A 365 35.36 0.03 25.25
N GLU A 366 35.69 1.30 25.49
CA GLU A 366 35.01 2.44 24.88
C GLU A 366 35.06 2.37 23.35
N LYS A 367 36.24 2.12 22.77
CA LYS A 367 36.40 1.94 21.31
C LYS A 367 35.54 0.79 20.78
N LYS A 368 35.46 -0.33 21.50
CA LYS A 368 34.62 -1.47 21.12
C LYS A 368 33.14 -1.12 21.13
N THR A 369 32.68 -0.37 22.14
CA THR A 369 31.28 0.09 22.21
C THR A 369 30.95 1.06 21.08
N HIS A 370 31.84 2.01 20.76
CA HIS A 370 31.66 2.91 19.63
C HIS A 370 31.64 2.19 18.29
N SER A 371 32.49 1.17 18.10
CA SER A 371 32.47 0.33 16.91
C SER A 371 31.12 -0.37 16.76
N SER A 372 30.60 -0.99 17.83
CA SER A 372 29.29 -1.65 17.80
C SER A 372 28.16 -0.67 17.47
N ASN A 373 28.16 0.51 18.09
CA ASN A 373 27.16 1.54 17.83
C ASN A 373 27.24 2.07 16.39
N ASN A 374 28.44 2.14 15.81
CA ASN A 374 28.63 2.52 14.42
C ASN A 374 28.07 1.46 13.46
N ASP A 375 28.27 0.18 13.75
CA ASP A 375 27.73 -0.92 12.93
C ASP A 375 26.19 -0.95 12.99
N ASP A 376 25.60 -0.74 14.17
CA ASP A 376 24.15 -0.63 14.34
C ASP A 376 23.57 0.57 13.57
N ALA A 377 24.26 1.72 13.59
CA ALA A 377 23.86 2.90 12.82
C ALA A 377 23.95 2.67 11.31
N GLN A 378 24.96 1.94 10.82
CA GLN A 378 25.07 1.56 9.41
C GLN A 378 23.94 0.64 8.97
N ILE A 379 23.57 -0.35 9.80
CA ILE A 379 22.43 -1.23 9.52
C ILE A 379 21.13 -0.42 9.47
N ALA A 380 20.91 0.50 10.42
CA ALA A 380 19.73 1.35 10.42
C ALA A 380 19.66 2.24 9.16
N LEU A 381 20.78 2.80 8.72
CA LEU A 381 20.86 3.57 7.47
C LEU A 381 20.53 2.70 6.25
N GLN A 382 21.01 1.47 6.21
CA GLN A 382 20.71 0.54 5.12
C GLN A 382 19.20 0.25 5.04
N VAL A 383 18.55 -0.04 6.18
CA VAL A 383 17.10 -0.28 6.23
C VAL A 383 16.33 0.94 5.71
N ILE A 384 16.71 2.15 6.13
CA ILE A 384 16.05 3.39 5.66
C ILE A 384 16.23 3.58 4.14
N VAL A 385 17.39 3.24 3.59
CA VAL A 385 17.63 3.30 2.15
C VAL A 385 16.75 2.30 1.41
N GLU A 386 16.65 1.06 1.88
CA GLU A 386 15.80 0.02 1.29
C GLU A 386 14.31 0.41 1.36
N GLU A 387 13.84 0.97 2.48
CA GLU A 387 12.47 1.48 2.62
C GLU A 387 12.19 2.64 1.67
N ARG A 388 13.12 3.59 1.55
CA ARG A 388 13.01 4.72 0.61
C ARG A 388 12.93 4.22 -0.83
N ASP A 389 13.76 3.26 -1.20
CA ASP A 389 13.79 2.73 -2.57
C ASP A 389 12.52 1.92 -2.88
N SER A 390 12.02 1.15 -1.90
CA SER A 390 10.71 0.47 -1.99
C SER A 390 9.55 1.45 -2.17
N LEU A 391 9.59 2.61 -1.49
CA LEU A 391 8.58 3.65 -1.65
C LEU A 391 8.65 4.32 -3.03
N ARG A 392 9.86 4.51 -3.59
CA ARG A 392 10.02 5.02 -4.97
C ARG A 392 9.46 4.03 -5.99
N GLU A 393 9.77 2.75 -5.86
CA GLU A 393 9.21 1.71 -6.73
C GLU A 393 7.68 1.67 -6.66
N ALA A 394 7.11 1.76 -5.45
CA ALA A 394 5.66 1.83 -5.27
C ALA A 394 5.05 3.10 -5.91
N MET A 395 5.75 4.23 -5.86
CA MET A 395 5.32 5.47 -6.51
C MET A 395 5.35 5.36 -8.04
N ASP A 396 6.40 4.75 -8.60
CA ASP A 396 6.52 4.53 -10.05
C ASP A 396 5.43 3.57 -10.56
N GLN A 397 5.09 2.54 -9.76
CA GLN A 397 3.98 1.64 -10.06
C GLN A 397 2.63 2.38 -10.03
N LEU A 398 2.39 3.21 -9.01
CA LEU A 398 1.17 4.03 -8.93
C LEU A 398 1.06 5.00 -10.11
N TRP A 399 2.18 5.56 -10.57
CA TRP A 399 2.19 6.44 -11.73
C TRP A 399 1.83 5.66 -13.01
N THR A 400 2.38 4.47 -13.18
CA THR A 400 2.04 3.58 -14.30
C THR A 400 0.56 3.19 -14.29
N ASP A 401 0.02 2.82 -13.13
CA ASP A 401 -1.38 2.48 -12.97
C ASP A 401 -2.30 3.68 -13.25
N LYS A 402 -1.89 4.88 -12.80
CA LYS A 402 -2.61 6.13 -13.09
C LYS A 402 -2.69 6.38 -14.60
N THR A 403 -1.56 6.31 -15.31
CA THR A 403 -1.51 6.51 -16.76
C THR A 403 -2.42 5.51 -17.47
N ARG A 404 -2.40 4.24 -17.07
CA ARG A 404 -3.30 3.21 -17.62
C ARG A 404 -4.78 3.55 -17.42
N VAL A 405 -5.16 3.99 -16.21
CA VAL A 405 -6.55 4.35 -15.92
C VAL A 405 -6.98 5.61 -16.70
N GLU A 406 -6.07 6.56 -16.89
CA GLU A 406 -6.32 7.75 -17.73
C GLU A 406 -6.57 7.35 -19.20
N GLU A 407 -5.79 6.42 -19.75
CA GLU A 407 -6.02 5.86 -21.10
C GLU A 407 -7.36 5.10 -21.20
N GLU A 408 -7.72 4.30 -20.20
CA GLU A 408 -9.02 3.62 -20.16
C GLU A 408 -10.19 4.63 -20.10
N LEU A 409 -10.04 5.69 -19.31
CA LEU A 409 -11.02 6.76 -19.21
C LEU A 409 -11.18 7.53 -20.53
N GLU A 410 -10.07 7.83 -21.21
CA GLU A 410 -10.09 8.46 -22.53
C GLU A 410 -10.81 7.57 -23.55
N ASN A 411 -10.51 6.27 -23.57
CA ASN A 411 -11.17 5.29 -24.45
C ASN A 411 -12.68 5.21 -24.19
N VAL A 412 -13.09 5.18 -22.92
CA VAL A 412 -14.51 5.18 -22.54
C VAL A 412 -15.19 6.49 -22.96
N THR A 413 -14.54 7.62 -22.72
CA THR A 413 -15.05 8.95 -23.10
C THR A 413 -15.23 9.04 -24.61
N GLN A 414 -14.23 8.59 -25.39
CA GLN A 414 -14.34 8.52 -26.84
C GLN A 414 -15.47 7.58 -27.29
N GLY A 415 -15.67 6.47 -26.59
CA GLY A 415 -16.80 5.56 -26.81
C GLY A 415 -18.16 6.25 -26.63
N TYR A 416 -18.32 7.07 -25.60
CA TYR A 416 -19.54 7.86 -25.37
C TYR A 416 -19.75 8.95 -26.43
N THR A 417 -18.68 9.63 -26.85
CA THR A 417 -18.75 10.60 -27.96
C THR A 417 -19.23 9.92 -29.23
N ASN A 418 -18.60 8.80 -29.62
CA ASN A 418 -18.99 8.04 -30.81
C ASN A 418 -20.44 7.53 -30.74
N LEU A 419 -20.90 7.10 -29.56
CA LEU A 419 -22.29 6.67 -29.38
C LEU A 419 -23.27 7.86 -29.51
N SER A 420 -22.90 9.01 -28.95
CA SER A 420 -23.70 10.23 -29.01
C SER A 420 -23.84 10.71 -30.45
N ASP A 421 -22.75 10.71 -31.23
CA ASP A 421 -22.77 11.07 -32.64
C ASP A 421 -23.69 10.13 -33.45
N ARG A 422 -23.60 8.82 -33.23
CA ARG A 422 -24.50 7.84 -33.86
C ARG A 422 -25.97 8.03 -33.48
N LEU A 423 -26.25 8.41 -32.23
CA LEU A 423 -27.61 8.70 -31.79
C LEU A 423 -28.15 9.97 -32.45
N LEU A 424 -27.32 11.00 -32.62
CA LEU A 424 -27.68 12.22 -33.35
C LEU A 424 -27.97 11.90 -34.82
N GLU A 425 -27.10 11.15 -35.50
CA GLU A 425 -27.33 10.69 -36.88
C GLU A 425 -28.66 9.94 -37.01
N ASN A 426 -28.92 8.98 -36.12
CA ASN A 426 -30.18 8.23 -36.13
C ASN A 426 -31.40 9.12 -35.84
N THR A 427 -31.25 10.14 -35.00
CA THR A 427 -32.33 11.09 -34.70
C THR A 427 -32.65 11.97 -35.91
N ASP A 428 -31.62 12.38 -36.66
CA ASP A 428 -31.80 13.15 -37.89
C ASP A 428 -32.45 12.29 -38.98
N VAL A 429 -32.02 11.04 -39.15
CA VAL A 429 -32.68 10.08 -40.06
C VAL A 429 -34.13 9.84 -39.67
N ALA A 430 -34.44 9.70 -38.37
CA ALA A 430 -35.81 9.53 -37.91
C ALA A 430 -36.67 10.76 -38.26
N ARG A 431 -36.15 11.97 -38.07
CA ARG A 431 -36.84 13.21 -38.44
C ARG A 431 -37.10 13.29 -39.95
N GLU A 432 -36.13 12.92 -40.78
CA GLU A 432 -36.31 12.86 -42.24
C GLU A 432 -37.42 11.89 -42.66
N LEU A 433 -37.50 10.73 -42.01
CA LEU A 433 -38.56 9.74 -42.26
C LEU A 433 -39.93 10.24 -41.79
N GLU A 434 -40.02 10.95 -40.66
CA GLU A 434 -41.24 11.61 -40.20
C GLU A 434 -41.73 12.65 -41.22
N ASP A 435 -40.83 13.49 -41.74
CA ASP A 435 -41.15 14.47 -42.79
C ASP A 435 -41.66 13.78 -44.07
N GLN A 436 -41.09 12.62 -44.43
CA GLN A 436 -41.56 11.82 -45.56
C GLN A 436 -42.95 11.23 -45.32
N LEU A 437 -43.20 10.66 -44.13
CA LEU A 437 -44.53 10.16 -43.75
C LEU A 437 -45.58 11.27 -43.80
N GLN A 438 -45.26 12.45 -43.26
CA GLN A 438 -46.17 13.60 -43.29
C GLN A 438 -46.48 14.03 -44.74
N LYS A 439 -45.49 14.01 -45.65
CA LYS A 439 -45.72 14.26 -47.09
C LYS A 439 -46.69 13.23 -47.69
N TYR A 440 -46.52 11.95 -47.38
CA TYR A 440 -47.42 10.90 -47.87
C TYR A 440 -48.83 11.02 -47.29
N GLU A 441 -48.97 11.32 -45.99
CA GLU A 441 -50.26 11.55 -45.35
C GLU A 441 -51.01 12.73 -45.98
N ASN A 442 -50.32 13.84 -46.24
CA ASN A 442 -50.90 14.99 -46.94
C ASN A 442 -51.38 14.63 -48.35
N CYS A 443 -50.60 13.85 -49.10
CA CYS A 443 -51.00 13.35 -50.41
C CYS A 443 -52.24 12.44 -50.33
N LEU A 444 -52.28 11.52 -49.37
CA LEU A 444 -53.43 10.64 -49.14
C LEU A 444 -54.68 11.45 -48.75
N ALA A 445 -54.55 12.46 -47.89
CA ALA A 445 -55.65 13.34 -47.49
C ALA A 445 -56.22 14.12 -48.70
N MET A 446 -55.34 14.68 -49.55
CA MET A 446 -55.75 15.36 -50.79
C MET A 446 -56.50 14.40 -51.73
N LEU A 447 -56.00 13.17 -51.91
CA LEU A 447 -56.66 12.15 -52.74
C LEU A 447 -58.02 11.74 -52.18
N GLN A 448 -58.13 11.57 -50.85
CA GLN A 448 -59.39 11.27 -50.17
C GLN A 448 -60.41 12.40 -50.32
N GLU A 449 -59.97 13.66 -50.20
CA GLU A 449 -60.82 14.83 -50.40
C GLU A 449 -61.34 14.90 -51.85
N HIS A 450 -60.48 14.63 -52.84
CA HIS A 450 -60.87 14.56 -54.24
C HIS A 450 -61.88 13.43 -54.51
N LEU A 451 -61.70 12.25 -53.91
CA LEU A 451 -62.67 11.14 -53.96
C LEU A 451 -64.00 11.49 -53.30
N GLY A 452 -63.96 12.19 -52.16
CA GLY A 452 -65.16 12.69 -51.48
C GLY A 452 -65.95 13.69 -52.32
N LYS A 453 -65.24 14.61 -53.01
CA LYS A 453 -65.82 15.56 -53.97
C LYS A 453 -66.43 14.86 -55.18
N GLN A 454 -65.79 13.80 -55.70
CA GLN A 454 -66.37 13.01 -56.80
C GLN A 454 -67.62 12.22 -56.38
N ARG A 455 -67.70 11.76 -55.13
CA ARG A 455 -68.88 11.05 -54.60
C ARG A 455 -70.05 11.96 -54.23
N SER A 456 -69.80 13.25 -54.02
CA SER A 456 -70.83 14.24 -53.64
C SER A 456 -71.40 15.02 -54.84
N SER A 457 -71.02 14.66 -56.06
CA SER A 457 -71.73 15.10 -57.27
C SER A 457 -73.03 14.30 -57.45
N PRO A 458 -74.21 14.93 -57.57
CA PRO A 458 -75.47 14.23 -57.85
C PRO A 458 -75.43 13.61 -59.25
N GLY A 459 -75.82 12.34 -59.35
CA GLY A 459 -75.61 11.52 -60.52
C GLY A 459 -76.33 11.95 -61.80
N THR A 460 -75.72 11.54 -62.91
CA THR A 460 -76.41 11.08 -64.12
C THR A 460 -75.94 9.64 -64.40
N PRO A 461 -76.85 8.67 -64.59
CA PRO A 461 -76.53 7.26 -64.80
C PRO A 461 -76.03 6.98 -66.25
N PRO A 462 -75.52 5.76 -66.51
CA PRO A 462 -74.45 5.51 -67.47
C PRO A 462 -74.94 5.07 -68.86
N GLU A 463 -74.19 5.42 -69.90
CA GLU A 463 -74.13 4.65 -71.14
C GLU A 463 -72.72 4.05 -71.27
N ASP A 464 -72.70 2.72 -71.30
CA ASP A 464 -71.60 1.87 -71.76
C ASP A 464 -72.02 1.33 -73.15
N PRO A 465 -71.18 0.70 -73.97
CA PRO A 465 -69.72 0.64 -73.99
C PRO A 465 -69.17 0.96 -75.38
N THR A 466 -67.87 1.30 -75.55
CA THR A 466 -67.05 0.71 -76.64
C THR A 466 -65.58 1.17 -76.68
N PHE A 467 -64.72 0.17 -76.95
CA PHE A 467 -63.44 0.23 -77.67
C PHE A 467 -62.20 0.87 -77.01
N LEU A 468 -61.31 -0.03 -76.58
CA LEU A 468 -59.84 -0.01 -76.72
C LEU A 468 -59.37 0.72 -78.01
N PRO A 469 -58.15 1.30 -78.11
CA PRO A 469 -56.91 0.65 -77.65
C PRO A 469 -55.77 1.55 -77.11
N GLU A 470 -54.92 0.90 -76.30
CA GLU A 470 -53.46 0.83 -76.44
C GLU A 470 -52.76 2.02 -77.12
N LYS A 471 -52.12 2.88 -76.31
CA LYS A 471 -51.01 3.71 -76.80
C LYS A 471 -49.99 4.01 -75.72
N GLN A 472 -48.81 3.44 -75.96
CA GLN A 472 -47.50 3.78 -75.41
C GLN A 472 -47.31 5.29 -75.18
N ARG A 473 -46.91 5.64 -73.95
CA ARG A 473 -46.05 6.80 -73.61
C ARG A 473 -45.26 6.42 -72.36
N SER A 474 -44.04 5.89 -72.46
CA SER A 474 -42.77 6.65 -72.50
C SER A 474 -42.76 7.92 -71.65
N SER A 475 -42.08 7.88 -70.50
CA SER A 475 -41.39 8.96 -69.77
C SER A 475 -40.76 8.38 -68.46
N PRO A 476 -39.75 9.01 -67.86
CA PRO A 476 -38.34 8.76 -68.14
C PRO A 476 -37.59 8.18 -66.92
N GLY A 477 -36.43 7.59 -67.18
CA GLY A 477 -35.52 7.13 -66.14
C GLY A 477 -34.99 8.29 -65.29
N ILE A 478 -35.03 8.12 -63.97
CA ILE A 478 -34.21 8.86 -63.03
C ILE A 478 -33.01 7.96 -62.74
N THR A 479 -31.90 8.29 -63.40
CA THR A 479 -30.57 7.78 -63.12
C THR A 479 -30.12 8.31 -61.77
N ALA A 480 -29.97 7.43 -60.79
CA ALA A 480 -29.14 7.70 -59.62
C ALA A 480 -27.68 7.53 -60.06
N GLU A 481 -27.01 8.65 -60.36
CA GLU A 481 -25.57 8.72 -60.42
C GLU A 481 -25.05 9.32 -59.12
N ASP A 482 -24.20 8.56 -58.45
CA ASP A 482 -23.04 8.99 -57.67
C ASP A 482 -21.94 7.94 -57.97
N PRO A 483 -20.62 8.25 -57.93
CA PRO A 483 -20.01 9.30 -57.09
C PRO A 483 -18.97 10.18 -57.80
N VAL A 484 -18.90 11.44 -57.36
CA VAL A 484 -17.74 12.32 -57.58
C VAL A 484 -16.85 12.31 -56.33
N SER A 485 -15.58 12.03 -56.53
CA SER A 485 -14.44 12.46 -55.69
C SER A 485 -13.21 12.59 -56.61
N PRO A 486 -12.16 13.37 -56.29
CA PRO A 486 -11.89 14.12 -55.06
C PRO A 486 -11.49 15.60 -55.30
N VAL A 487 -11.77 16.48 -54.34
CA VAL A 487 -11.12 17.80 -54.24
C VAL A 487 -10.09 17.70 -53.13
N GLY A 488 -8.83 17.93 -53.49
CA GLY A 488 -7.71 17.97 -52.57
C GLY A 488 -7.79 19.18 -51.64
N ARG A 489 -7.31 18.97 -50.41
CA ARG A 489 -6.84 20.02 -49.51
C ARG A 489 -5.66 19.48 -48.70
N ASP A 490 -4.49 19.95 -49.09
CA ASP A 490 -3.53 20.64 -48.25
C ASP A 490 -3.23 20.02 -46.88
N ASN A 491 -2.22 19.16 -46.91
CA ASN A 491 -1.45 18.75 -45.74
C ASN A 491 -0.60 19.95 -45.29
N ALA A 492 -1.19 20.84 -44.48
CA ALA A 492 -0.48 21.90 -43.80
C ALA A 492 0.21 21.33 -42.56
N SER A 493 1.52 21.16 -42.71
CA SER A 493 2.52 21.09 -41.66
C SER A 493 2.23 22.09 -40.53
N SER A 494 1.98 21.62 -39.30
CA SER A 494 2.18 22.43 -38.10
C SER A 494 3.31 21.82 -37.27
N HIS A 495 4.50 22.22 -37.66
CA HIS A 495 5.71 22.25 -36.88
C HIS A 495 5.47 23.16 -35.66
N TYR A 496 5.26 22.59 -34.47
CA TYR A 496 5.45 23.30 -33.21
C TYR A 496 6.83 22.93 -32.69
N SER A 497 7.74 23.87 -32.91
CA SER A 497 9.06 23.96 -32.29
C SER A 497 9.01 25.13 -31.32
N ASP A 498 9.66 24.94 -30.19
CA ASP A 498 10.08 25.93 -29.19
C ASP A 498 8.98 26.71 -28.44
N ASP A 499 8.91 26.49 -27.13
CA ASP A 499 9.33 27.56 -26.23
C ASP A 499 9.81 26.98 -24.90
N ASP A 500 10.92 27.56 -24.45
CA ASP A 500 11.68 27.31 -23.24
C ASP A 500 10.82 27.22 -21.98
N PHE A 501 11.07 26.19 -21.16
CA PHE A 501 10.69 26.22 -19.75
C PHE A 501 11.98 26.18 -18.92
N GLU A 502 12.48 27.38 -18.62
CA GLU A 502 13.53 27.63 -17.64
C GLU A 502 13.10 27.11 -16.26
N GLU A 503 14.06 26.48 -15.57
CA GLU A 503 14.04 26.11 -14.17
C GLU A 503 13.81 27.33 -13.27
N PRO A 504 13.17 27.16 -12.10
CA PRO A 504 13.63 27.83 -10.92
C PRO A 504 14.43 26.84 -10.06
N ASP A 505 15.72 27.12 -9.96
CA ASP A 505 16.54 26.78 -8.80
C ASP A 505 15.82 27.28 -7.53
N ASP A 506 15.57 26.40 -6.57
CA ASP A 506 15.25 26.78 -5.21
C ASP A 506 16.29 26.18 -4.25
N ASP A 507 16.92 27.11 -3.52
CA ASP A 507 17.88 26.96 -2.42
C ASP A 507 17.39 26.08 -1.24
#